data_AF-A0A661DTE3-F1
#
_entry.id   AF-A0A661DTE3-F1
#
_cell.length_a   1.000
_cell.length_b   1.000
_cell.length_c   1.000
_cell.angle_alpha   90.00
_cell.angle_beta   90.00
_cell.angle_gamma   90.00
#
_symmetry.space_group_name_H-M   'P 1'
#
loop_
_entity.id
_entity.type
_entity.pdbx_description
1 polymer ?
#
loop_
_entity_poly.entity_id
_entity_poly.type
_entity_poly.pdbx_seq_one_letter_code
_entity_poly.pdbx_strand_id
1 'polypeptide(L)'
;MMRILVTGSTGHLGSATIEFLLNKTSGNDIAALARSEEKAKTLIEKGVDVRIGDYNDYDSLVKAFHGVDKLLLISSSEMGNRSIHHINTINAASEAGVTHIVYTSFIRQKDDPNSALWFIAKDHIETEEHLMNCGIPYTLFKNGFYMDMITDFIGQNVLDTQTIFLPAGDGKVNFALREEIAETLANVLTSYGHENKSYNIGGEETVSFGEIAGFLTEISGLKINYVSPDVETYKQELIKHNVPDMYINMFAGFAMAFSENAMNVPSEDFTMLLGRKATDVKGFCEKTFS
;
A
#
# COMPACT_ATOMS: atom_id res chain seq x y z
N MET A 1 -27.88 -8.71 2.30
CA MET A 1 -26.95 -8.75 1.14
C MET A 1 -25.94 -7.67 1.42
N MET A 2 -24.64 -8.00 1.48
CA MET A 2 -23.59 -7.09 1.96
C MET A 2 -22.95 -6.39 0.76
N ARG A 3 -23.08 -5.07 0.68
CA ARG A 3 -22.46 -4.25 -0.37
C ARG A 3 -21.13 -3.69 0.10
N ILE A 4 -20.08 -3.98 -0.68
CA ILE A 4 -18.72 -3.51 -0.45
C ILE A 4 -18.41 -2.42 -1.46
N LEU A 5 -17.91 -1.27 -1.00
CA LEU A 5 -17.38 -0.23 -1.89
C LEU A 5 -15.86 -0.15 -1.76
N VAL A 6 -15.16 -0.04 -2.89
CA VAL A 6 -13.71 0.19 -2.95
C VAL A 6 -13.40 1.59 -3.47
N THR A 7 -12.71 2.41 -2.67
CA THR A 7 -12.12 3.67 -3.14
C THR A 7 -10.78 3.43 -3.83
N GLY A 8 -10.27 4.41 -4.59
CA GLY A 8 -9.04 4.20 -5.37
C GLY A 8 -9.15 3.03 -6.36
N SER A 9 -10.37 2.71 -6.80
CA SER A 9 -10.74 1.49 -7.53
C SER A 9 -10.01 1.31 -8.86
N THR A 10 -9.57 2.41 -9.47
CA THR A 10 -8.84 2.41 -10.75
C THR A 10 -7.32 2.37 -10.56
N GLY A 11 -6.82 2.36 -9.33
CA GLY A 11 -5.40 2.19 -9.01
C GLY A 11 -4.99 0.73 -8.93
N HIS A 12 -3.69 0.46 -8.81
CA HIS A 12 -3.15 -0.91 -8.80
C HIS A 12 -3.76 -1.78 -7.69
N LEU A 13 -3.76 -1.29 -6.43
CA LEU A 13 -4.28 -2.06 -5.30
C LEU A 13 -5.81 -2.21 -5.37
N GLY A 14 -6.53 -1.13 -5.72
CA GLY A 14 -8.00 -1.14 -5.78
C GLY A 14 -8.55 -2.04 -6.86
N SER A 15 -8.00 -1.96 -8.07
CA SER A 15 -8.41 -2.82 -9.18
C SER A 15 -8.13 -4.29 -8.87
N ALA A 16 -6.93 -4.63 -8.37
CA ALA A 16 -6.60 -5.98 -7.95
C ALA A 16 -7.55 -6.49 -6.84
N THR A 17 -7.91 -5.64 -5.87
CA THR A 17 -8.84 -6.02 -4.79
C THR A 17 -10.22 -6.35 -5.35
N ILE A 18 -10.70 -5.57 -6.32
CA ILE A 18 -11.97 -5.83 -7.01
C ILE A 18 -11.93 -7.15 -7.78
N GLU A 19 -10.82 -7.49 -8.44
CA GLU A 19 -10.68 -8.81 -9.10
C GLU A 19 -10.83 -9.97 -8.11
N PHE A 20 -10.18 -9.90 -6.95
CA PHE A 20 -10.32 -10.92 -5.92
C PHE A 20 -11.73 -10.95 -5.32
N LEU A 21 -12.39 -9.81 -5.18
CA LEU A 21 -13.78 -9.73 -4.73
C LEU A 21 -14.74 -10.38 -5.74
N LEU A 22 -14.57 -10.16 -7.04
CA LEU A 22 -15.39 -10.77 -8.10
C LEU A 22 -15.31 -12.30 -8.11
N ASN A 23 -14.21 -12.86 -7.59
CA ASN A 23 -14.07 -14.31 -7.41
C ASN A 23 -14.73 -14.85 -6.13
N LYS A 24 -15.17 -13.98 -5.21
CA LYS A 24 -15.70 -14.34 -3.88
C LYS A 24 -17.17 -13.97 -3.69
N THR A 25 -17.66 -12.96 -4.41
CA THR A 25 -19.04 -12.47 -4.30
C THR A 25 -19.60 -12.07 -5.67
N SER A 26 -20.89 -11.75 -5.73
CA SER A 26 -21.54 -11.25 -6.94
C SER A 26 -21.02 -9.84 -7.28
N GLY A 27 -20.85 -9.54 -8.57
CA GLY A 27 -20.51 -8.19 -9.03
C GLY A 27 -21.50 -7.12 -8.56
N ASN A 28 -22.78 -7.48 -8.36
CA ASN A 28 -23.83 -6.59 -7.84
C ASN A 28 -23.64 -6.19 -6.35
N ASP A 29 -22.80 -6.93 -5.63
CA ASP A 29 -22.42 -6.66 -4.24
C ASP A 29 -21.17 -5.78 -4.15
N ILE A 30 -20.55 -5.43 -5.29
CA ILE A 30 -19.32 -4.65 -5.36
C ILE A 30 -19.64 -3.30 -6.01
N ALA A 31 -19.27 -2.23 -5.33
CA ALA A 31 -19.26 -0.89 -5.87
C ALA A 31 -17.81 -0.36 -5.96
N ALA A 32 -17.53 0.44 -6.99
CA ALA A 32 -16.24 1.05 -7.22
C ALA A 32 -16.39 2.58 -7.27
N LEU A 33 -15.72 3.29 -6.37
CA LEU A 33 -15.65 4.75 -6.44
C LEU A 33 -14.59 5.16 -7.47
N ALA A 34 -15.00 5.92 -8.47
CA ALA A 34 -14.11 6.44 -9.51
C ALA A 34 -14.37 7.93 -9.77
N ARG A 35 -13.36 8.64 -10.27
CA ARG A 35 -13.48 10.07 -10.61
C ARG A 35 -14.21 10.32 -11.95
N SER A 36 -14.24 9.33 -12.83
CA SER A 36 -14.97 9.36 -14.09
C SER A 36 -15.28 7.96 -14.58
N GLU A 37 -16.38 7.81 -15.33
CA GLU A 37 -16.75 6.52 -15.95
C GLU A 37 -15.67 6.03 -16.91
N GLU A 38 -15.03 6.93 -17.65
CA GLU A 38 -13.96 6.61 -18.59
C GLU A 38 -12.81 5.84 -17.91
N LYS A 39 -12.38 6.30 -16.72
CA LYS A 39 -11.31 5.65 -15.95
C LYS A 39 -11.73 4.31 -15.38
N ALA A 40 -13.04 4.08 -15.22
CA ALA A 40 -13.60 2.87 -14.64
C ALA A 40 -14.21 1.93 -15.70
N LYS A 41 -14.01 2.20 -17.00
CA LYS A 41 -14.60 1.44 -18.10
C LYS A 41 -14.38 -0.08 -17.96
N THR A 42 -13.18 -0.50 -17.59
CA THR A 42 -12.85 -1.92 -17.39
C THR A 42 -13.63 -2.56 -16.24
N LEU A 43 -13.97 -1.81 -15.19
CA LEU A 43 -14.79 -2.27 -14.07
C LEU A 43 -16.27 -2.37 -14.48
N ILE A 44 -16.77 -1.42 -15.29
CA ILE A 44 -18.12 -1.45 -15.85
C ILE A 44 -18.29 -2.70 -16.74
N GLU A 45 -17.32 -2.98 -17.61
CA GLU A 45 -17.33 -4.18 -18.48
C GLU A 45 -17.34 -5.49 -17.68
N LYS A 46 -16.87 -5.48 -16.43
CA LYS A 46 -16.91 -6.61 -15.49
C LYS A 46 -18.19 -6.67 -14.65
N GLY A 47 -19.14 -5.76 -14.88
CA GLY A 47 -20.43 -5.72 -14.17
C GLY A 47 -20.36 -5.16 -12.75
N VAL A 48 -19.33 -4.36 -12.43
CA VAL A 48 -19.20 -3.67 -11.13
C VAL A 48 -20.04 -2.38 -11.13
N ASP A 49 -20.71 -2.09 -10.00
CA ASP A 49 -21.44 -0.82 -9.80
C ASP A 49 -20.45 0.34 -9.65
N VAL A 50 -20.22 1.09 -10.73
CA VAL A 50 -19.33 2.25 -10.70
C VAL A 50 -20.09 3.48 -10.19
N ARG A 51 -19.57 4.07 -9.12
CA ARG A 51 -20.12 5.29 -8.50
C ARG A 51 -19.13 6.42 -8.67
N ILE A 52 -19.62 7.55 -9.18
CA ILE A 52 -18.77 8.72 -9.39
C ILE A 52 -18.72 9.56 -8.12
N GLY A 53 -17.49 9.86 -7.69
CA GLY A 53 -17.24 10.81 -6.61
C GLY A 53 -15.77 11.24 -6.54
N ASP A 54 -15.54 12.35 -5.86
CA ASP A 54 -14.24 12.99 -5.69
C ASP A 54 -13.99 13.24 -4.20
N TYR A 55 -12.76 13.02 -3.72
CA TYR A 55 -12.40 13.30 -2.33
C TYR A 55 -12.51 14.78 -1.94
N ASN A 56 -12.53 15.67 -2.93
CA ASN A 56 -12.75 17.11 -2.76
C ASN A 56 -14.23 17.51 -2.79
N ASP A 57 -15.15 16.59 -3.11
CA ASP A 57 -16.59 16.83 -3.21
C ASP A 57 -17.33 15.90 -2.22
N TYR A 58 -17.57 16.43 -1.01
CA TYR A 58 -18.19 15.70 0.10
C TYR A 58 -19.56 15.12 -0.27
N ASP A 59 -20.42 15.90 -0.93
CA ASP A 59 -21.77 15.46 -1.31
C ASP A 59 -21.72 14.30 -2.31
N SER A 60 -20.73 14.32 -3.22
CA SER A 60 -20.49 13.19 -4.13
C SER A 60 -20.10 11.91 -3.39
N LEU A 61 -19.33 12.02 -2.30
CA LEU A 61 -18.94 10.88 -1.46
C LEU A 61 -20.15 10.31 -0.72
N VAL A 62 -20.95 11.15 -0.05
CA VAL A 62 -22.17 10.72 0.65
C VAL A 62 -23.10 9.99 -0.32
N LYS A 63 -23.34 10.58 -1.51
CA LYS A 63 -24.16 9.95 -2.55
C LYS A 63 -23.59 8.61 -3.00
N ALA A 64 -22.28 8.52 -3.21
CA ALA A 64 -21.62 7.28 -3.61
C ALA A 64 -21.64 6.21 -2.53
N PHE A 65 -21.74 6.57 -1.24
CA PHE A 65 -21.70 5.61 -0.13
C PHE A 65 -23.08 5.12 0.32
N HIS A 66 -24.18 5.69 -0.19
CA HIS A 66 -25.52 5.22 0.18
C HIS A 66 -25.73 3.73 -0.13
N GLY A 67 -26.23 2.99 0.86
CA GLY A 67 -26.50 1.56 0.75
C GLY A 67 -25.23 0.69 0.64
N VAL A 68 -24.09 1.20 1.10
CA VAL A 68 -22.84 0.45 1.29
C VAL A 68 -22.77 -0.03 2.73
N ASP A 69 -22.49 -1.32 2.93
CA ASP A 69 -22.32 -1.90 4.26
C ASP A 69 -20.86 -1.78 4.73
N LYS A 70 -19.91 -2.10 3.83
CA LYS A 70 -18.47 -2.03 4.09
C LYS A 70 -17.74 -1.14 3.09
N LEU A 71 -16.88 -0.26 3.59
CA LEU A 71 -16.04 0.61 2.76
C LEU A 71 -14.57 0.21 2.88
N LEU A 72 -13.92 -0.08 1.76
CA LEU A 72 -12.47 -0.08 1.66
C LEU A 72 -11.99 1.31 1.26
N LEU A 73 -11.41 2.02 2.22
CA LEU A 73 -10.70 3.28 2.01
C LEU A 73 -9.24 3.00 1.66
N ILE A 74 -8.92 3.05 0.37
CA ILE A 74 -7.53 3.04 -0.11
C ILE A 74 -6.96 4.45 0.02
N SER A 75 -5.77 4.56 0.62
CA SER A 75 -5.15 5.85 0.89
C SER A 75 -4.92 6.67 -0.39
N SER A 76 -5.17 7.97 -0.31
CA SER A 76 -4.97 8.93 -1.39
C SER A 76 -3.49 9.07 -1.72
N SER A 77 -3.15 9.10 -3.00
CA SER A 77 -1.79 9.40 -3.46
C SER A 77 -1.41 10.88 -3.31
N GLU A 78 -2.35 11.77 -2.99
CA GLU A 78 -2.13 13.21 -2.91
C GLU A 78 -1.47 13.62 -1.58
N MET A 79 -0.15 13.81 -1.60
CA MET A 79 0.60 14.28 -0.43
C MET A 79 0.22 15.72 -0.05
N GLY A 80 0.04 15.97 1.25
CA GLY A 80 -0.30 17.30 1.80
C GLY A 80 -1.80 17.56 2.00
N ASN A 81 -2.67 16.92 1.23
CA ASN A 81 -4.13 16.96 1.43
C ASN A 81 -4.72 15.61 1.86
N ARG A 82 -3.88 14.58 1.99
CA ARG A 82 -4.30 13.19 2.23
C ARG A 82 -5.19 13.04 3.46
N SER A 83 -4.82 13.59 4.61
CA SER A 83 -5.62 13.44 5.83
C SER A 83 -6.98 14.11 5.71
N ILE A 84 -7.06 15.29 5.06
CA ILE A 84 -8.33 15.98 4.80
C ILE A 84 -9.25 15.11 3.93
N HIS A 85 -8.72 14.56 2.83
CA HIS A 85 -9.47 13.65 1.95
C HIS A 85 -9.99 12.42 2.70
N HIS A 86 -9.17 11.83 3.55
CA HIS A 86 -9.55 10.65 4.32
C HIS A 86 -10.59 10.97 5.38
N ILE A 87 -10.44 12.06 6.12
CA ILE A 87 -11.39 12.51 7.15
C ILE A 87 -12.75 12.79 6.50
N ASN A 88 -12.78 13.50 5.36
CA ASN A 88 -14.01 13.73 4.60
C ASN A 88 -14.66 12.42 4.15
N THR A 89 -13.86 11.46 3.69
CA THR A 89 -14.35 10.14 3.27
C THR A 89 -14.94 9.35 4.43
N ILE A 90 -14.29 9.36 5.59
CA ILE A 90 -14.79 8.69 6.81
C ILE A 90 -16.10 9.34 7.29
N ASN A 91 -16.17 10.68 7.29
CA ASN A 91 -17.37 11.40 7.69
C ASN A 91 -18.54 11.15 6.72
N ALA A 92 -18.28 11.18 5.42
CA ALA A 92 -19.29 10.87 4.41
C ALA A 92 -19.79 9.42 4.52
N ALA A 93 -18.90 8.49 4.85
CA ALA A 93 -19.27 7.09 5.10
C ALA A 93 -20.18 6.97 6.33
N SER A 94 -19.87 7.70 7.40
CA SER A 94 -20.72 7.80 8.60
C SER A 94 -22.13 8.30 8.26
N GLU A 95 -22.21 9.41 7.53
CA GLU A 95 -23.47 10.02 7.13
C GLU A 95 -24.31 9.11 6.22
N ALA A 96 -23.65 8.40 5.30
CA ALA A 96 -24.31 7.47 4.40
C ALA A 96 -24.75 6.15 5.07
N GLY A 97 -24.36 5.92 6.33
CA GLY A 97 -24.73 4.74 7.12
C GLY A 97 -23.83 3.52 6.91
N VAL A 98 -22.58 3.71 6.48
CA VAL A 98 -21.60 2.62 6.36
C VAL A 98 -21.33 2.02 7.74
N THR A 99 -21.32 0.69 7.81
CA THR A 99 -21.24 -0.05 9.08
C THR A 99 -19.85 -0.58 9.41
N HIS A 100 -18.92 -0.60 8.44
CA HIS A 100 -17.53 -1.02 8.66
C HIS A 100 -16.60 -0.36 7.65
N ILE A 101 -15.47 0.19 8.12
CA ILE A 101 -14.43 0.78 7.26
C ILE A 101 -13.13 -0.01 7.38
N VAL A 102 -12.61 -0.51 6.27
CA VAL A 102 -11.25 -1.05 6.15
C VAL A 102 -10.37 0.03 5.56
N TYR A 103 -9.28 0.40 6.24
CA TYR A 103 -8.37 1.46 5.81
C TYR A 103 -6.97 0.93 5.53
N THR A 104 -6.41 1.25 4.36
CA THR A 104 -5.02 0.91 4.02
C THR A 104 -4.07 1.96 4.60
N SER A 105 -3.50 1.64 5.75
CA SER A 105 -2.35 2.34 6.30
C SER A 105 -1.03 1.65 5.91
N PHE A 106 0.04 1.90 6.65
CA PHE A 106 1.34 1.26 6.44
C PHE A 106 2.03 0.85 7.75
N ILE A 107 2.87 -0.19 7.66
CA ILE A 107 3.70 -0.71 8.75
C ILE A 107 4.75 0.33 9.12
N ARG A 108 4.88 0.58 10.42
CA ARG A 108 5.97 1.37 10.99
C ARG A 108 6.23 0.95 12.42
N GLN A 109 7.49 1.04 12.84
CA GLN A 109 7.93 0.58 14.15
C GLN A 109 7.41 1.47 15.29
N LYS A 110 7.30 2.78 15.04
CA LYS A 110 6.80 3.78 15.98
C LYS A 110 6.15 4.96 15.25
N ASP A 111 5.18 5.57 15.91
CA ASP A 111 4.64 6.88 15.54
C ASP A 111 5.59 7.95 16.08
N ASP A 112 6.52 8.42 15.24
CA ASP A 112 7.56 9.38 15.64
C ASP A 112 7.61 10.58 14.66
N PRO A 113 7.33 11.81 15.14
CA PRO A 113 7.41 13.00 14.31
C PRO A 113 8.81 13.33 13.80
N ASN A 114 9.86 12.71 14.36
CA ASN A 114 11.24 12.88 13.92
C ASN A 114 11.70 11.77 12.96
N SER A 115 10.85 10.79 12.65
CA SER A 115 11.19 9.73 11.69
C SER A 115 11.36 10.31 10.28
N ALA A 116 12.30 9.75 9.51
CA ALA A 116 12.40 10.04 8.08
C ALA A 116 11.12 9.73 7.28
N LEU A 117 10.18 8.93 7.81
CA LEU A 117 8.85 8.68 7.20
C LEU A 117 7.81 9.73 7.53
N TRP A 118 8.09 10.75 8.35
CA TRP A 118 7.07 11.67 8.84
C TRP A 118 6.27 12.37 7.73
N PHE A 119 6.91 12.61 6.58
CA PHE A 119 6.28 13.20 5.39
C PHE A 119 5.09 12.39 4.84
N ILE A 120 4.97 11.11 5.18
CA ILE A 120 3.77 10.29 4.91
C ILE A 120 3.09 9.80 6.20
N ALA A 121 3.84 9.58 7.28
CA ALA A 121 3.33 9.00 8.51
C ALA A 121 2.26 9.86 9.15
N LYS A 122 2.47 11.18 9.16
CA LYS A 122 1.55 12.16 9.75
C LYS A 122 0.12 11.97 9.27
N ASP A 123 -0.08 11.94 7.96
CA ASP A 123 -1.43 11.84 7.37
C ASP A 123 -2.10 10.49 7.67
N HIS A 124 -1.31 9.42 7.73
CA HIS A 124 -1.81 8.09 8.09
C HIS A 124 -2.19 8.00 9.57
N ILE A 125 -1.38 8.57 10.46
CA ILE A 125 -1.66 8.62 11.91
C ILE A 125 -2.94 9.44 12.15
N GLU A 126 -3.06 10.62 11.56
CA GLU A 126 -4.27 11.45 11.67
C GLU A 126 -5.52 10.69 11.17
N THR A 127 -5.38 9.94 10.08
CA THR A 127 -6.48 9.11 9.56
C THR A 127 -6.83 7.95 10.48
N GLU A 128 -5.83 7.24 11.00
CA GLU A 128 -6.01 6.14 11.95
C GLU A 128 -6.73 6.64 13.21
N GLU A 129 -6.27 7.75 13.79
CA GLU A 129 -6.88 8.37 14.97
C GLU A 129 -8.33 8.80 14.71
N HIS A 130 -8.60 9.47 13.58
CA HIS A 130 -9.96 9.88 13.24
C HIS A 130 -10.87 8.67 13.05
N LEU A 131 -10.41 7.65 12.34
CA LEU A 131 -11.17 6.43 12.09
C LEU A 131 -11.49 5.68 13.40
N MET A 132 -10.51 5.56 14.31
CA MET A 132 -10.71 4.92 15.62
C MET A 132 -11.73 5.67 16.50
N ASN A 133 -11.89 6.97 16.30
CA ASN A 133 -12.77 7.82 17.11
C ASN A 133 -14.13 8.13 16.45
N CYS A 134 -14.34 7.76 15.18
CA CYS A 134 -15.56 8.14 14.43
C CYS A 134 -16.81 7.31 14.80
N GLY A 135 -16.66 6.25 15.60
CA GLY A 135 -17.77 5.42 16.08
C GLY A 135 -18.23 4.32 15.12
N ILE A 136 -17.65 4.23 13.91
CA ILE A 136 -17.87 3.12 12.97
C ILE A 136 -16.84 2.01 13.27
N PRO A 137 -17.26 0.74 13.36
CA PRO A 137 -16.32 -0.38 13.37
C PRO A 137 -15.29 -0.27 12.25
N TYR A 138 -14.02 -0.56 12.54
CA TYR A 138 -12.94 -0.40 11.56
C TYR A 138 -12.01 -1.61 11.47
N THR A 139 -11.22 -1.69 10.40
CA THR A 139 -10.03 -2.54 10.33
C THR A 139 -8.87 -1.75 9.74
N LEU A 140 -7.75 -1.69 10.45
CA LEU A 140 -6.52 -1.06 9.96
C LEU A 140 -5.65 -2.11 9.26
N PHE A 141 -5.42 -1.92 7.97
CA PHE A 141 -4.43 -2.66 7.18
C PHE A 141 -3.14 -1.86 7.19
N LYS A 142 -2.23 -2.13 8.11
CA LYS A 142 -0.89 -1.54 8.10
C LYS A 142 -0.08 -2.31 7.07
N ASN A 143 -0.05 -1.83 5.83
CA ASN A 143 0.64 -2.50 4.73
C ASN A 143 2.16 -2.40 4.84
N GLY A 144 2.85 -3.52 4.61
CA GLY A 144 4.29 -3.54 4.36
C GLY A 144 4.66 -2.73 3.12
N PHE A 145 5.95 -2.47 2.95
CA PHE A 145 6.42 -1.78 1.77
C PHE A 145 6.13 -2.64 0.53
N TYR A 146 5.64 -2.01 -0.53
CA TYR A 146 5.23 -2.76 -1.72
C TYR A 146 6.45 -3.43 -2.36
N MET A 147 6.42 -4.76 -2.41
CA MET A 147 7.51 -5.57 -2.94
C MET A 147 7.78 -5.24 -4.42
N ASP A 148 6.72 -4.95 -5.17
CA ASP A 148 6.79 -4.49 -6.56
C ASP A 148 7.58 -3.18 -6.75
N MET A 149 7.77 -2.38 -5.69
CA MET A 149 8.57 -1.14 -5.75
C MET A 149 10.05 -1.40 -5.57
N ILE A 150 10.50 -2.62 -5.24
CA ILE A 150 11.93 -2.93 -5.14
C ILE A 150 12.67 -2.52 -6.43
N THR A 151 12.09 -2.78 -7.60
CA THR A 151 12.65 -2.42 -8.91
C THR A 151 12.81 -0.90 -9.10
N ASP A 152 12.00 -0.09 -8.43
CA ASP A 152 12.10 1.38 -8.50
C ASP A 152 13.32 1.89 -7.72
N PHE A 153 13.74 1.17 -6.68
CA PHE A 153 14.90 1.53 -5.84
C PHE A 153 16.21 0.94 -6.36
N ILE A 154 16.17 -0.26 -6.94
CA ILE A 154 17.38 -0.96 -7.40
C ILE A 154 17.64 -0.80 -8.90
N GLY A 155 16.66 -0.29 -9.64
CA GLY A 155 16.67 -0.15 -11.09
C GLY A 155 16.26 -1.42 -11.83
N GLN A 156 15.52 -1.27 -12.93
CA GLN A 156 15.09 -2.41 -13.76
C GLN A 156 16.29 -3.15 -14.41
N ASN A 157 17.39 -2.44 -14.66
CA ASN A 157 18.59 -2.99 -15.30
C ASN A 157 19.68 -3.35 -14.26
N VAL A 158 19.31 -3.68 -13.02
CA VAL A 158 20.26 -3.98 -11.94
C VAL A 158 21.24 -5.11 -12.28
N LEU A 159 20.84 -6.07 -13.13
CA LEU A 159 21.72 -7.14 -13.60
C LEU A 159 22.82 -6.62 -14.53
N ASP A 160 22.56 -5.56 -15.31
CA ASP A 160 23.56 -4.92 -16.16
C ASP A 160 24.50 -4.03 -15.34
N THR A 161 23.96 -3.27 -14.40
CA THR A 161 24.76 -2.35 -13.55
C THR A 161 25.52 -3.07 -12.44
N GLN A 162 25.06 -4.27 -12.05
CA GLN A 162 25.61 -5.11 -11.00
C GLN A 162 25.80 -4.39 -9.65
N THR A 163 25.05 -3.31 -9.43
CA THR A 163 25.18 -2.46 -8.25
C THR A 163 23.83 -1.92 -7.84
N ILE A 164 23.44 -2.20 -6.60
CA ILE A 164 22.38 -1.52 -5.87
C ILE A 164 23.04 -0.34 -5.13
N PHE A 165 22.66 0.88 -5.48
CA PHE A 165 23.19 2.10 -4.88
C PHE A 165 22.09 2.82 -4.10
N LEU A 166 22.01 2.59 -2.79
CA LEU A 166 20.89 3.07 -1.98
C LEU A 166 21.34 3.33 -0.52
N PRO A 167 21.07 4.52 0.07
CA PRO A 167 21.54 4.89 1.40
C PRO A 167 20.66 4.26 2.51
N ALA A 168 20.44 2.94 2.45
CA ALA A 168 19.59 2.20 3.36
C ALA A 168 20.37 1.43 4.45
N GLY A 169 21.71 1.53 4.48
CA GLY A 169 22.56 0.81 5.43
C GLY A 169 22.24 -0.69 5.50
N ASP A 170 22.30 -1.25 6.71
CA ASP A 170 21.86 -2.63 6.99
C ASP A 170 20.39 -2.71 7.43
N GLY A 171 19.63 -1.64 7.17
CA GLY A 171 18.23 -1.53 7.56
C GLY A 171 17.36 -2.58 6.89
N LYS A 172 16.45 -3.18 7.67
CA LYS A 172 15.49 -4.17 7.16
C LYS A 172 14.12 -3.55 6.96
N VAL A 173 13.42 -4.05 5.95
CA VAL A 173 12.08 -3.60 5.58
C VAL A 173 11.16 -4.81 5.54
N ASN A 174 9.96 -4.66 6.09
CA ASN A 174 8.91 -5.63 5.85
C ASN A 174 8.23 -5.34 4.49
N PHE A 175 8.34 -6.29 3.57
CA PHE A 175 7.75 -6.19 2.23
C PHE A 175 6.49 -7.05 2.11
N ALA A 176 5.57 -6.61 1.25
CA ALA A 176 4.40 -7.38 0.86
C ALA A 176 4.07 -7.12 -0.63
N LEU A 177 3.72 -8.18 -1.36
CA LEU A 177 3.33 -8.06 -2.76
C LEU A 177 1.94 -7.42 -2.86
N ARG A 178 1.78 -6.37 -3.69
CA ARG A 178 0.50 -5.64 -3.80
C ARG A 178 -0.67 -6.54 -4.14
N GLU A 179 -0.45 -7.55 -4.98
CA GLU A 179 -1.45 -8.53 -5.38
C GLU A 179 -1.94 -9.38 -4.19
N GLU A 180 -1.04 -9.78 -3.28
CA GLU A 180 -1.41 -10.57 -2.09
C GLU A 180 -2.06 -9.70 -1.00
N ILE A 181 -1.68 -8.42 -0.91
CA ILE A 181 -2.40 -7.43 -0.08
C ILE A 181 -3.85 -7.31 -0.59
N ALA A 182 -4.05 -7.22 -1.91
CA ALA A 182 -5.38 -7.16 -2.52
C ALA A 182 -6.22 -8.43 -2.25
N GLU A 183 -5.62 -9.61 -2.35
CA GLU A 183 -6.26 -10.89 -1.99
C GLU A 183 -6.71 -10.88 -0.51
N THR A 184 -5.85 -10.39 0.37
CA THR A 184 -6.09 -10.33 1.82
C THR A 184 -7.18 -9.32 2.16
N LEU A 185 -7.21 -8.16 1.49
CA LEU A 185 -8.29 -7.19 1.60
C LEU A 185 -9.63 -7.83 1.19
N ALA A 186 -9.66 -8.55 0.06
CA ALA A 186 -10.87 -9.25 -0.38
C ALA A 186 -11.32 -10.33 0.62
N ASN A 187 -10.40 -11.07 1.23
CA ASN A 187 -10.72 -12.00 2.31
C ASN A 187 -11.40 -11.29 3.49
N VAL A 188 -10.80 -10.22 4.01
CA VAL A 188 -11.33 -9.46 5.16
C VAL A 188 -12.67 -8.78 4.86
N LEU A 189 -12.83 -8.25 3.65
CA LEU A 189 -14.08 -7.60 3.24
C LEU A 189 -15.24 -8.60 3.12
N THR A 190 -14.95 -9.86 2.78
CA THR A 190 -15.98 -10.91 2.58
C THR A 190 -16.20 -11.82 3.80
N SER A 191 -15.44 -11.63 4.89
CA SER A 191 -15.58 -12.35 6.16
C SER A 191 -16.07 -11.45 7.31
N TYR A 192 -16.20 -12.03 8.50
CA TYR A 192 -16.60 -11.35 9.75
C TYR A 192 -15.52 -11.51 10.83
N GLY A 193 -15.55 -10.68 11.88
CA GLY A 193 -14.64 -10.79 13.03
C GLY A 193 -13.37 -9.96 12.94
N HIS A 194 -13.32 -9.01 12.01
CA HIS A 194 -12.19 -8.09 11.78
C HIS A 194 -12.44 -6.68 12.34
N GLU A 195 -13.59 -6.46 12.97
CA GLU A 195 -13.99 -5.19 13.54
C GLU A 195 -13.08 -4.79 14.72
N ASN A 196 -12.66 -3.52 14.71
CA ASN A 196 -11.75 -2.90 15.66
C ASN A 196 -10.40 -3.63 15.79
N LYS A 197 -9.89 -4.13 14.66
CA LYS A 197 -8.58 -4.79 14.55
C LYS A 197 -7.59 -3.96 13.76
N SER A 198 -6.31 -4.13 14.08
CA SER A 198 -5.19 -3.63 13.29
C SER A 198 -4.30 -4.82 12.94
N TYR A 199 -3.91 -4.92 11.68
CA TYR A 199 -3.08 -6.00 11.16
C TYR A 199 -1.84 -5.44 10.48
N ASN A 200 -0.67 -6.02 10.76
CA ASN A 200 0.55 -5.73 10.03
C ASN A 200 0.64 -6.67 8.81
N ILE A 201 0.38 -6.13 7.64
CA ILE A 201 0.29 -6.88 6.38
C ILE A 201 1.67 -6.90 5.73
N GLY A 202 2.51 -7.80 6.24
CA GLY A 202 3.89 -7.98 5.83
C GLY A 202 4.35 -9.41 6.07
N GLY A 203 5.49 -9.79 5.50
CA GLY A 203 6.10 -11.10 5.71
C GLY A 203 6.50 -11.36 7.17
N GLU A 204 6.67 -12.65 7.48
CA GLU A 204 7.18 -13.15 8.76
C GLU A 204 8.64 -12.74 8.99
N GLU A 205 9.38 -12.48 7.91
CA GLU A 205 10.77 -12.06 7.91
C GLU A 205 10.93 -10.70 7.21
N THR A 206 11.89 -9.90 7.67
CA THR A 206 12.25 -8.61 7.06
C THR A 206 13.61 -8.68 6.37
N VAL A 207 13.74 -7.91 5.29
CA VAL A 207 14.86 -8.05 4.34
C VAL A 207 15.52 -6.69 4.11
N SER A 208 16.85 -6.68 4.10
CA SER A 208 17.68 -5.51 3.74
C SER A 208 18.00 -5.49 2.24
N PHE A 209 18.36 -4.32 1.71
CA PHE A 209 18.83 -4.22 0.33
C PHE A 209 20.16 -4.96 0.08
N GLY A 210 20.97 -5.15 1.12
CA GLY A 210 22.14 -6.05 1.07
C GLY A 210 21.76 -7.51 0.88
N GLU A 211 20.74 -8.00 1.58
CA GLU A 211 20.18 -9.35 1.39
C GLU A 211 19.56 -9.50 -0.01
N ILE A 212 18.87 -8.47 -0.53
CA ILE A 212 18.35 -8.45 -1.91
C ILE A 212 19.48 -8.59 -2.94
N ALA A 213 20.60 -7.87 -2.79
CA ALA A 213 21.77 -8.05 -3.65
C ALA A 213 22.32 -9.49 -3.60
N GLY A 214 22.31 -10.11 -2.41
CA GLY A 214 22.65 -11.52 -2.22
C GLY A 214 21.73 -12.46 -2.99
N PHE A 215 20.41 -12.27 -2.90
CA PHE A 215 19.43 -13.05 -3.66
C PHE A 215 19.64 -12.92 -5.16
N LEU A 216 19.80 -11.69 -5.67
CA LEU A 216 20.04 -11.46 -7.10
C LEU A 216 21.35 -12.09 -7.58
N THR A 217 22.38 -12.11 -6.73
CA THR A 217 23.65 -12.79 -7.04
C THR A 217 23.46 -14.29 -7.17
N GLU A 218 22.71 -14.90 -6.25
CA GLU A 218 22.39 -16.34 -6.30
C GLU A 218 21.58 -16.70 -7.54
N ILE A 219 20.58 -15.89 -7.88
CA ILE A 219 19.64 -16.14 -9.00
C ILE A 219 20.33 -15.96 -10.35
N SER A 220 21.07 -14.87 -10.54
CA SER A 220 21.66 -14.52 -11.85
C SER A 220 23.04 -15.11 -12.09
N GLY A 221 23.75 -15.52 -11.03
CA GLY A 221 25.17 -15.88 -11.09
C GLY A 221 26.12 -14.70 -11.28
N LEU A 222 25.62 -13.46 -11.40
CA LEU A 222 26.41 -12.24 -11.47
C LEU A 222 26.63 -11.68 -10.08
N LYS A 223 27.83 -11.16 -9.79
CA LYS A 223 28.10 -10.53 -8.49
C LYS A 223 27.41 -9.16 -8.41
N ILE A 224 26.25 -9.10 -7.74
CA ILE A 224 25.55 -7.85 -7.48
C ILE A 224 26.09 -7.22 -6.19
N ASN A 225 26.65 -6.02 -6.30
CA ASN A 225 27.18 -5.28 -5.16
C ASN A 225 26.08 -4.42 -4.53
N TYR A 226 26.09 -4.29 -3.20
CA TYR A 226 25.29 -3.30 -2.50
C TYR A 226 26.21 -2.20 -1.95
N VAL A 227 25.90 -0.96 -2.29
CA VAL A 227 26.61 0.23 -1.84
C VAL A 227 25.62 1.18 -1.18
N SER A 228 25.86 1.46 0.11
CA SER A 228 25.09 2.44 0.88
C SER A 228 25.86 3.75 0.99
N PRO A 229 25.66 4.72 0.08
CA PRO A 229 26.29 6.03 0.17
C PRO A 229 25.69 6.88 1.30
N ASP A 230 26.23 8.07 1.50
CA ASP A 230 25.48 9.12 2.19
C ASP A 230 24.33 9.65 1.31
N VAL A 231 23.32 10.24 1.96
CA VAL A 231 22.09 10.68 1.31
C VAL A 231 22.34 11.77 0.26
N GLU A 232 23.30 12.67 0.50
CA GLU A 232 23.57 13.77 -0.42
C GLU A 232 24.22 13.25 -1.71
N THR A 233 25.18 12.33 -1.58
CA THR A 233 25.77 11.63 -2.73
C THR A 233 24.68 10.86 -3.51
N TYR A 234 23.76 10.19 -2.82
CA TYR A 234 22.63 9.52 -3.48
C TYR A 234 21.76 10.49 -4.28
N LYS A 235 21.38 11.62 -3.69
CA LYS A 235 20.58 12.65 -4.38
C LYS A 235 21.30 13.19 -5.61
N GLN A 236 22.60 13.48 -5.50
CA GLN A 236 23.41 13.97 -6.63
C GLN A 236 23.45 12.96 -7.77
N GLU A 237 23.51 11.66 -7.47
CA GLU A 237 23.48 10.63 -8.50
C GLU A 237 22.12 10.59 -9.23
N LEU A 238 21.02 10.67 -8.49
CA LEU A 238 19.68 10.74 -9.10
C LEU A 238 19.50 11.99 -9.97
N ILE A 239 20.08 13.14 -9.58
CA ILE A 239 20.08 14.37 -10.40
C ILE A 239 20.79 14.14 -11.73
N LYS A 240 21.97 13.48 -11.73
CA LYS A 240 22.71 13.17 -12.97
C LYS A 240 21.91 12.28 -13.92
N HIS A 241 21.06 11.41 -13.37
CA HIS A 241 20.16 10.56 -14.11
C HIS A 241 18.82 11.22 -14.50
N ASN A 242 18.68 12.54 -14.30
CA ASN A 242 17.49 13.33 -14.62
C ASN A 242 16.21 12.84 -13.92
N VAL A 243 16.35 12.27 -12.72
CA VAL A 243 15.19 11.94 -11.89
C VAL A 243 14.56 13.25 -11.38
N PRO A 244 13.23 13.43 -11.47
CA PRO A 244 12.60 14.66 -10.97
C PRO A 244 12.76 14.84 -9.45
N ASP A 245 12.96 16.08 -9.00
CA ASP A 245 13.24 16.44 -7.59
C ASP A 245 12.27 15.84 -6.57
N MET A 246 10.99 15.75 -6.94
CA MET A 246 9.96 15.14 -6.09
C MET A 246 10.28 13.67 -5.78
N TYR A 247 10.68 12.90 -6.79
CA TYR A 247 11.05 11.49 -6.62
C TYR A 247 12.39 11.35 -5.91
N ILE A 248 13.35 12.24 -6.15
CA ILE A 248 14.64 12.26 -5.44
C ILE A 248 14.42 12.36 -3.93
N ASN A 249 13.63 13.34 -3.50
CA ASN A 249 13.38 13.55 -2.07
C ASN A 249 12.55 12.40 -1.48
N MET A 250 11.59 11.85 -2.22
CA MET A 250 10.81 10.69 -1.80
C MET A 250 11.70 9.45 -1.59
N PHE A 251 12.52 9.08 -2.58
CA PHE A 251 13.42 7.93 -2.48
C PHE A 251 14.46 8.10 -1.38
N ALA A 252 15.05 9.30 -1.24
CA ALA A 252 15.96 9.61 -0.15
C ALA A 252 15.28 9.48 1.22
N GLY A 253 14.05 9.98 1.37
CA GLY A 253 13.26 9.86 2.59
C GLY A 253 12.99 8.41 2.98
N PHE A 254 12.56 7.58 2.01
CA PHE A 254 12.39 6.14 2.24
C PHE A 254 13.70 5.43 2.56
N ALA A 255 14.78 5.71 1.83
CA ALA A 255 16.07 5.07 2.07
C ALA A 255 16.61 5.36 3.49
N MET A 256 16.52 6.62 3.93
CA MET A 256 16.85 6.99 5.32
C MET A 256 15.99 6.22 6.32
N ALA A 257 14.67 6.16 6.09
CA ALA A 257 13.77 5.42 6.96
C ALA A 257 14.10 3.92 7.03
N PHE A 258 14.47 3.32 5.89
CA PHE A 258 14.92 1.93 5.85
C PHE A 258 16.17 1.75 6.70
N SER A 259 17.17 2.65 6.57
CA SER A 259 18.39 2.62 7.39
C SER A 259 18.13 2.71 8.90
N GLU A 260 17.05 3.40 9.28
CA GLU A 260 16.60 3.55 10.67
C GLU A 260 15.74 2.39 11.16
N ASN A 261 15.55 1.32 10.36
CA ASN A 261 14.66 0.19 10.63
C ASN A 261 13.19 0.61 10.85
N ALA A 262 12.78 1.75 10.30
CA ALA A 262 11.45 2.32 10.56
C ALA A 262 10.30 1.39 10.12
N MET A 263 10.54 0.48 9.18
CA MET A 263 9.57 -0.53 8.70
C MET A 263 10.00 -1.97 9.03
N ASN A 264 10.93 -2.16 9.97
CA ASN A 264 11.39 -3.48 10.41
C ASN A 264 10.43 -4.06 11.47
N VAL A 265 9.27 -4.52 11.02
CA VAL A 265 8.24 -5.13 11.89
C VAL A 265 7.78 -6.43 11.25
N PRO A 266 8.36 -7.59 11.62
CA PRO A 266 7.88 -8.89 11.12
C PRO A 266 6.44 -9.16 11.58
N SER A 267 5.69 -9.95 10.82
CA SER A 267 4.28 -10.23 11.11
C SER A 267 3.82 -11.59 10.62
N GLU A 268 3.00 -12.26 11.43
CA GLU A 268 2.27 -13.47 11.01
C GLU A 268 0.84 -13.15 10.54
N ASP A 269 0.36 -11.90 10.73
CA ASP A 269 -1.01 -11.50 10.39
C ASP A 269 -1.30 -11.71 8.90
N PHE A 270 -0.31 -11.44 8.04
CA PHE A 270 -0.48 -11.55 6.60
C PHE A 270 -0.69 -13.01 6.19
N THR A 271 0.17 -13.92 6.65
CA THR A 271 0.02 -15.37 6.42
C THR A 271 -1.32 -15.87 6.96
N MET A 272 -1.72 -15.44 8.16
CA MET A 272 -2.99 -15.82 8.78
C MET A 272 -4.20 -15.40 7.93
N LEU A 273 -4.25 -14.13 7.50
CA LEU A 273 -5.39 -13.58 6.75
C LEU A 273 -5.40 -14.04 5.28
N LEU A 274 -4.24 -14.31 4.71
CA LEU A 274 -4.10 -14.87 3.37
C LEU A 274 -4.46 -16.37 3.33
N GLY A 275 -4.28 -17.09 4.43
CA GLY A 275 -4.56 -18.53 4.55
C GLY A 275 -3.46 -19.43 3.97
N ARG A 276 -2.34 -18.84 3.58
CA ARG A 276 -1.13 -19.48 3.03
C ARG A 276 0.06 -18.57 3.29
N LYS A 277 1.28 -19.10 3.16
CA LYS A 277 2.48 -18.26 3.16
C LYS A 277 2.42 -17.25 2.01
N ALA A 278 2.72 -16.00 2.32
CA ALA A 278 2.91 -14.95 1.32
C ALA A 278 4.20 -15.20 0.52
N THR A 279 4.27 -14.59 -0.66
CA THR A 279 5.49 -14.59 -1.47
C THR A 279 6.59 -13.86 -0.70
N ASP A 280 7.73 -14.52 -0.50
CA ASP A 280 8.89 -13.89 0.11
C ASP A 280 9.69 -13.07 -0.94
N VAL A 281 10.59 -12.21 -0.45
CA VAL A 281 11.35 -11.31 -1.31
C VAL A 281 12.24 -12.08 -2.30
N LYS A 282 12.76 -13.25 -1.91
CA LYS A 282 13.59 -14.07 -2.80
C LYS A 282 12.76 -14.65 -3.94
N GLY A 283 11.58 -15.19 -3.66
CA GLY A 283 10.64 -15.70 -4.67
C GLY A 283 10.16 -14.60 -5.62
N PHE A 284 9.97 -13.37 -5.13
CA PHE A 284 9.72 -12.22 -5.99
C PHE A 284 10.91 -11.89 -6.90
N CYS A 285 12.13 -11.88 -6.35
CA CYS A 285 13.34 -11.67 -7.14
C CYS A 285 13.52 -12.76 -8.20
N GLU A 286 13.26 -14.03 -7.88
CA GLU A 286 13.31 -15.16 -8.82
C GLU A 286 12.34 -14.92 -9.98
N LYS A 287 11.08 -14.59 -9.69
CA LYS A 287 10.08 -14.31 -10.74
C LYS A 287 10.40 -13.10 -11.61
N THR A 288 11.09 -12.10 -11.05
CA THR A 288 11.31 -10.80 -11.69
C THR A 288 12.61 -10.74 -12.50
N PHE A 289 13.64 -11.48 -12.07
CA PHE A 289 15.01 -11.37 -12.61
C PHE A 289 15.58 -12.68 -13.16
N SER A 290 14.77 -13.76 -13.25
CA SER A 290 15.13 -14.98 -13.96
C SER A 290 15.09 -14.82 -15.48
#